data_AF-A0A401RN52-F1
#
_entry.id   AF-A0A401RN52-F1
#
_cell.length_a   1.000
_cell.length_b   1.000
_cell.length_c   1.000
_cell.angle_alpha   90.00
_cell.angle_beta   90.00
_cell.angle_gamma   90.00
#
_symmetry.space_group_name_H-M   'P 1'
#
loop_
_entity.id
_entity.type
_entity.pdbx_description
1 polymer ?
#
loop_
_entity_poly.entity_id
_entity_poly.type
_entity_poly.pdbx_seq_one_letter_code
_entity_poly.pdbx_strand_id
1 'polypeptide(L)'
;GIRKLAKGIEGSRMRFGSYTSSSLDEGVALDFIDNNTKWNTMFFISSRYGVRIEKYSCFSEEKEVLIPPYEVFQVGRITSRKYGNYIPLTGVDKQGIQVKLEIGDNGKLVVVPNEGTANSALGGLWILIAAACIVM
;
A
#
# COMPACT_ATOMS: atom_id res chain seq x y z
N GLY A 1 1.55 -13.47 -9.79
CA GLY A 1 1.00 -12.23 -9.20
C GLY A 1 0.10 -11.54 -10.22
N ILE A 2 -1.01 -10.94 -9.77
CA ILE A 2 -1.91 -10.17 -10.65
C ILE A 2 -1.16 -8.91 -11.11
N ARG A 3 -0.91 -8.78 -12.41
CA ARG A 3 -0.33 -7.56 -13.00
C ARG A 3 -1.44 -6.57 -13.35
N LYS A 4 -1.87 -5.75 -12.39
CA LYS A 4 -2.63 -4.54 -12.74
C LYS A 4 -1.62 -3.50 -13.23
N LEU A 5 -1.72 -3.12 -14.49
CA LEU A 5 -0.94 -2.04 -15.05
C LEU A 5 -1.40 -0.72 -14.42
N ALA A 6 -0.54 -0.12 -13.62
CA ALA A 6 -0.72 1.23 -13.11
C ALA A 6 0.29 2.13 -13.80
N LYS A 7 -0.18 3.18 -14.48
CA LYS A 7 0.69 4.22 -15.03
C LYS A 7 0.80 5.33 -13.99
N GLY A 8 2.01 5.62 -13.52
CA GLY A 8 2.25 6.81 -12.71
C GLY A 8 1.86 8.05 -13.52
N ILE A 9 1.05 8.92 -12.93
CA ILE A 9 0.68 10.21 -13.53
C ILE A 9 1.33 11.27 -12.66
N GLU A 10 2.14 12.14 -13.26
CA GLU A 10 2.73 13.26 -12.52
C GLU A 10 1.64 14.08 -11.83
N GLY A 11 1.86 14.43 -10.56
CA GLY A 11 0.85 15.14 -9.77
C GLY A 11 -0.24 14.25 -9.17
N SER A 12 -0.30 12.96 -9.47
CA SER A 12 -1.25 12.04 -8.82
C SER A 12 -0.75 11.53 -7.47
N ARG A 13 -1.68 10.99 -6.67
CA ARG A 13 -1.37 10.25 -5.45
C ARG A 13 -1.42 8.76 -5.71
N MET A 14 -0.53 8.01 -5.07
CA MET A 14 -0.49 6.55 -5.15
C MET A 14 -0.11 5.91 -3.81
N ARG A 15 -0.41 4.62 -3.67
CA ARG A 15 0.13 3.74 -2.63
C ARG A 15 0.52 2.42 -3.28
N PHE A 16 1.53 1.75 -2.74
CA PHE A 16 1.92 0.43 -3.24
C PHE A 16 0.89 -0.64 -2.89
N GLY A 17 0.22 -0.52 -1.72
CA GLY A 17 -0.83 -1.44 -1.28
C GLY A 17 -0.33 -2.77 -0.71
N SER A 18 0.94 -3.09 -0.88
CA SER A 18 1.67 -4.13 -0.16
C SER A 18 2.87 -3.52 0.57
N TYR A 19 3.48 -4.30 1.46
CA TYR A 19 4.85 -3.99 1.86
C TYR A 19 5.73 -3.89 0.63
N THR A 20 6.62 -2.90 0.62
CA THR A 20 7.50 -2.61 -0.51
C THR A 20 8.93 -2.49 -0.01
N SER A 21 9.79 -3.39 -0.46
CA SER A 21 11.22 -3.31 -0.21
C SER A 21 11.84 -2.22 -1.07
N SER A 22 12.79 -1.49 -0.49
CA SER A 22 13.57 -0.45 -1.15
C SER A 22 14.98 -0.43 -0.56
N SER A 23 15.93 0.23 -1.21
CA SER A 23 17.31 0.32 -0.74
C SER A 23 17.74 1.77 -0.58
N LEU A 24 18.61 2.03 0.40
CA LEU A 24 19.37 3.29 0.49
C LEU A 24 20.54 3.35 -0.50
N ASP A 25 20.85 2.24 -1.17
CA ASP A 25 21.89 2.13 -2.18
C ASP A 25 21.28 2.04 -3.59
N GLU A 26 21.53 3.04 -4.42
CA GLU A 26 21.04 3.05 -5.80
C GLU A 26 21.61 1.87 -6.61
N GLY A 27 22.84 1.41 -6.31
CA GLY A 27 23.46 0.27 -6.98
C GLY A 27 22.67 -1.01 -6.76
N VAL A 28 22.28 -1.28 -5.50
CA VAL A 28 21.44 -2.43 -5.15
C VAL A 28 20.10 -2.36 -5.87
N ALA A 29 19.46 -1.18 -5.91
CA ALA A 29 18.19 -1.02 -6.62
C ALA A 29 18.31 -1.25 -8.14
N LEU A 30 19.46 -0.90 -8.74
CA LEU A 30 19.75 -1.14 -10.15
C LEU A 30 19.91 -2.63 -10.47
N ASP A 31 20.34 -3.47 -9.53
CA ASP A 31 20.48 -4.92 -9.74
C ASP A 31 19.12 -5.61 -9.94
N PHE A 32 18.02 -4.99 -9.53
CA PHE A 32 16.65 -5.46 -9.77
C PHE A 32 16.07 -5.02 -11.14
N ILE A 33 16.82 -4.26 -11.95
CA ILE A 33 16.43 -3.86 -13.30
C ILE A 33 16.79 -4.95 -14.31
N ASP A 34 15.86 -5.30 -15.21
CA ASP A 34 16.17 -6.15 -16.35
C ASP A 34 16.81 -5.33 -17.47
N ASN A 35 18.12 -5.50 -17.66
CA ASN A 35 18.91 -4.80 -18.66
C ASN A 35 18.59 -5.20 -20.12
N ASN A 36 17.82 -6.27 -20.32
CA ASN A 36 17.40 -6.74 -21.65
C ASN A 36 16.08 -6.10 -22.11
N THR A 37 15.44 -5.31 -21.25
CA THR A 37 14.20 -4.59 -21.58
C THR A 37 14.31 -3.11 -21.29
N LYS A 38 13.46 -2.32 -21.94
CA LYS A 38 13.28 -0.88 -21.68
C LYS A 38 12.08 -0.59 -20.77
N TRP A 39 11.41 -1.64 -20.29
CA TRP A 39 10.12 -1.55 -19.61
C TRP A 39 10.29 -1.49 -18.08
N ASN A 40 11.49 -1.16 -17.60
CA ASN A 40 11.75 -1.04 -16.17
C ASN A 40 11.23 0.29 -15.61
N THR A 41 11.05 0.30 -14.29
CA THR A 41 10.73 1.50 -13.53
C THR A 41 11.67 1.59 -12.34
N MET A 42 12.32 2.73 -12.17
CA MET A 42 13.12 3.06 -10.99
C MET A 42 12.36 4.10 -10.16
N PHE A 43 12.14 3.79 -8.88
CA PHE A 43 11.47 4.70 -7.94
C PHE A 43 12.51 5.37 -7.03
N PHE A 44 12.45 6.70 -6.94
CA PHE A 44 13.23 7.47 -5.97
C PHE A 44 12.29 7.91 -4.86
N ILE A 45 12.36 7.22 -3.72
CA ILE A 45 11.32 7.31 -2.69
C ILE A 45 11.84 8.10 -1.49
N SER A 46 11.18 9.21 -1.19
CA SER A 46 11.28 9.89 0.10
C SER A 46 10.13 9.42 0.99
N SER A 47 10.39 8.35 1.75
CA SER A 47 9.40 7.74 2.65
C SER A 47 9.47 8.38 4.05
N ARG A 48 8.30 8.56 4.68
CA ARG A 48 8.14 9.03 6.06
C ARG A 48 7.95 7.91 7.07
N TYR A 49 7.50 6.73 6.61
CA TYR A 49 7.16 5.59 7.48
C TYR A 49 7.98 4.33 7.20
N GLY A 50 8.89 4.38 6.23
CA GLY A 50 9.82 3.30 5.92
C GLY A 50 10.77 3.05 7.08
N VAL A 51 11.05 1.77 7.34
CA VAL A 51 11.92 1.33 8.44
C VAL A 51 13.13 0.62 7.86
N ARG A 52 14.33 0.99 8.31
CA ARG A 52 15.56 0.27 7.98
C ARG A 52 15.54 -1.10 8.65
N ILE A 53 15.60 -2.16 7.86
CA ILE A 53 15.57 -3.53 8.36
C ILE A 53 16.87 -4.30 8.10
N GLU A 54 17.96 -3.59 7.79
CA GLU A 54 19.30 -4.13 7.53
C GLU A 54 19.74 -5.18 8.58
N LYS A 55 19.47 -4.91 9.87
CA LYS A 55 19.83 -5.79 10.99
C LYS A 55 18.99 -7.08 11.09
N TYR A 56 17.88 -7.13 10.37
CA TYR A 56 16.92 -8.23 10.36
C TYR A 56 16.82 -8.91 8.98
N SER A 57 17.51 -8.37 7.96
CA SER A 57 17.54 -8.92 6.62
C SER A 57 18.56 -10.06 6.54
N CYS A 58 18.27 -11.05 5.69
CA CYS A 58 19.25 -12.06 5.29
C CYS A 58 20.39 -11.46 4.45
N PHE A 59 20.17 -10.28 3.86
CA PHE A 59 21.11 -9.58 2.97
C PHE A 59 21.32 -8.16 3.50
N SER A 60 22.09 -8.04 4.59
CA SER A 60 22.33 -6.75 5.26
C SER A 60 22.96 -5.68 4.36
N GLU A 61 23.71 -6.11 3.35
CA GLU A 61 24.38 -5.28 2.33
C GLU A 61 23.39 -4.57 1.41
N GLU A 62 22.15 -5.04 1.29
CA GLU A 62 21.11 -4.41 0.47
C GLU A 62 20.63 -3.08 1.05
N LYS A 63 21.02 -2.74 2.29
CA LYS A 63 20.62 -1.50 2.99
C LYS A 63 19.10 -1.29 2.95
N GLU A 64 18.35 -2.36 3.21
CA GLU A 64 16.92 -2.43 2.97
C GLU A 64 16.13 -1.49 3.88
N VAL A 65 15.22 -0.74 3.27
CA VAL A 65 14.14 0.02 3.89
C VAL A 65 12.81 -0.60 3.49
N LEU A 66 12.08 -1.12 4.47
CA LEU A 66 10.76 -1.69 4.27
C LEU A 66 9.69 -0.60 4.43
N ILE A 67 8.93 -0.38 3.36
CA ILE A 67 7.88 0.64 3.29
C ILE A 67 6.52 -0.01 3.57
N PRO A 68 5.70 0.56 4.48
CA PRO A 68 4.40 -0.02 4.82
C PRO A 68 3.34 0.19 3.72
N PRO A 69 2.32 -0.70 3.63
CA PRO A 69 1.30 -0.69 2.58
C PRO A 69 0.37 0.53 2.63
N TYR A 70 0.32 1.24 3.76
CA TYR A 70 -0.57 2.36 4.00
C TYR A 70 0.05 3.71 3.64
N GLU A 71 1.33 3.80 3.31
CA GLU A 71 1.93 5.08 2.95
C GLU A 71 1.43 5.58 1.59
N VAL A 72 1.07 6.87 1.53
CA VAL A 72 0.60 7.52 0.31
C VAL A 72 1.67 8.49 -0.18
N PHE A 73 2.00 8.37 -1.46
CA PHE A 73 3.03 9.13 -2.15
C PHE A 73 2.43 10.07 -3.19
N GLN A 74 3.00 11.26 -3.28
CA GLN A 74 2.82 12.19 -4.40
C GLN A 74 3.81 11.81 -5.51
N VAL A 75 3.29 11.61 -6.72
CA VAL A 75 4.11 11.29 -7.90
C VAL A 75 4.72 12.56 -8.47
N GLY A 76 6.05 12.59 -8.57
CA GLY A 76 6.81 13.68 -9.17
C GLY A 76 6.92 13.55 -10.69
N ARG A 77 7.76 14.41 -11.28
CA ARG A 77 8.02 14.42 -12.72
C ARG A 77 8.66 13.13 -13.20
N ILE A 78 7.98 12.45 -14.12
CA ILE A 78 8.45 11.19 -14.69
C ILE A 78 9.48 11.50 -15.79
N THR A 79 10.64 10.85 -15.71
CA THR A 79 11.70 11.00 -16.71
C THR A 79 12.06 9.67 -17.33
N SER A 80 12.10 9.59 -18.65
CA SER A 80 12.56 8.39 -19.36
C SER A 80 14.08 8.42 -19.53
N ARG A 81 14.74 7.31 -19.22
CA ARG A 81 16.19 7.13 -19.36
C ARG A 81 16.50 5.82 -20.10
N LYS A 82 17.79 5.52 -20.27
CA LYS A 82 18.30 4.36 -21.01
C LYS A 82 17.63 3.03 -20.61
N TYR A 83 17.41 2.83 -19.32
CA TYR A 83 16.94 1.56 -18.76
C TYR A 83 15.44 1.53 -18.41
N GLY A 84 14.70 2.64 -18.58
CA GLY A 84 13.29 2.70 -18.22
C GLY A 84 12.85 4.07 -17.69
N ASN A 85 11.72 4.10 -17.01
CA ASN A 85 11.17 5.33 -16.42
C ASN A 85 11.66 5.53 -14.99
N TYR A 86 12.00 6.76 -14.65
CA TYR A 86 12.46 7.20 -13.35
C TYR A 86 11.35 8.04 -12.73
N ILE A 87 10.87 7.61 -11.57
CA ILE A 87 9.68 8.16 -10.91
C ILE A 87 10.02 8.59 -9.48
N PRO A 88 10.12 9.90 -9.21
CA PRO A 88 10.23 10.41 -7.85
C PRO A 88 8.90 10.24 -7.09
N LEU A 89 8.97 9.80 -5.85
CA LEU A 89 7.84 9.63 -4.94
C LEU A 89 8.13 10.32 -3.61
N THR A 90 7.24 11.20 -3.17
CA THR A 90 7.37 11.88 -1.87
C THR A 90 6.20 11.48 -0.98
N GLY A 91 6.49 10.96 0.23
CA GLY A 91 5.47 10.60 1.20
C GLY A 91 4.69 11.82 1.68
N VAL A 92 3.38 11.82 1.46
CA VAL A 92 2.49 12.98 1.76
C VAL A 92 1.38 12.63 2.74
N ASP A 93 0.93 11.38 2.80
CA ASP A 93 -0.16 10.98 3.70
C ASP A 93 -0.03 9.51 4.14
N LYS A 94 -1.00 9.02 4.92
CA LYS A 94 -1.22 7.60 5.19
C LYS A 94 -2.69 7.26 4.98
N GLN A 95 -2.96 6.15 4.30
CA GLN A 95 -4.29 5.60 4.10
C GLN A 95 -4.26 4.11 4.40
N GLY A 96 -4.75 3.76 5.60
CA GLY A 96 -4.85 2.38 6.07
C GLY A 96 -6.25 2.05 6.56
N ILE A 97 -6.51 0.77 6.81
CA ILE A 97 -7.73 0.31 7.47
C ILE A 97 -7.50 0.39 8.97
N GLN A 98 -8.35 1.14 9.66
CA GLN A 98 -8.34 1.18 11.13
C GLN A 98 -9.09 -0.04 11.65
N VAL A 99 -8.42 -0.83 12.49
CA VAL A 99 -8.97 -2.03 13.11
C VAL A 99 -8.68 -2.01 14.60
N LYS A 100 -9.54 -2.64 15.38
CA LYS A 100 -9.33 -2.94 16.79
C LYS A 100 -9.00 -4.42 16.94
N LEU A 101 -8.26 -4.75 18.00
CA LEU A 101 -7.98 -6.13 18.37
C LEU A 101 -8.82 -6.46 19.61
N GLU A 102 -9.54 -7.56 19.54
CA GLU A 102 -10.38 -8.08 20.62
C GLU A 102 -10.01 -9.53 20.92
N ILE A 103 -10.24 -9.98 22.15
CA ILE A 103 -10.09 -11.39 22.51
C ILE A 103 -11.47 -12.04 22.34
N GLY A 104 -11.58 -12.99 21.41
CA GLY A 104 -12.81 -13.74 21.19
C GLY A 104 -13.06 -14.79 22.27
N ASP A 105 -14.27 -15.36 22.28
CA ASP A 105 -14.74 -16.30 23.31
C ASP A 105 -13.87 -17.57 23.46
N ASN A 106 -13.07 -17.89 22.44
CA ASN A 106 -12.11 -19.00 22.44
C ASN A 106 -10.68 -18.59 22.86
N GLY A 107 -10.49 -17.37 23.37
CA GLY A 107 -9.21 -16.80 23.75
C GLY A 107 -8.33 -16.34 22.57
N LYS A 108 -8.80 -16.42 21.32
CA LYS A 108 -8.04 -15.98 20.15
C LYS A 108 -8.19 -14.48 19.91
N LEU A 109 -7.11 -13.87 19.41
CA LEU A 109 -7.12 -12.48 18.97
C LEU A 109 -7.93 -12.38 17.66
N VAL A 110 -8.95 -11.51 17.67
CA VAL A 110 -9.82 -11.20 16.55
C VAL A 110 -9.58 -9.77 16.11
N VAL A 111 -9.46 -9.55 14.80
CA VAL A 111 -9.35 -8.23 14.20
C VAL A 111 -10.75 -7.75 13.85
N VAL A 112 -11.23 -6.70 14.51
CA VAL A 112 -12.55 -6.12 14.24
C VAL A 112 -12.39 -4.74 13.57
N PRO A 113 -13.23 -4.37 12.59
CA PRO A 113 -13.20 -3.03 12.01
C PRO A 113 -13.40 -1.96 13.09
N ASN A 114 -12.62 -0.88 13.03
CA ASN A 114 -12.90 0.27 13.87
C ASN A 114 -14.00 1.09 13.20
N GLU A 115 -15.26 0.92 13.61
CA GLU A 115 -16.37 1.75 13.13
C GLU A 115 -16.16 3.20 13.57
N GLY A 116 -15.55 4.01 12.71
CA GLY A 116 -15.56 5.46 12.84
C GLY A 116 -16.93 5.96 12.41
N THR A 117 -17.70 6.50 13.35
CA THR A 117 -18.95 7.27 13.20
C THR A 117 -19.57 7.25 11.79
N ALA A 118 -20.13 6.11 11.39
CA ALA A 118 -21.24 6.14 10.45
C ALA A 118 -22.40 6.74 11.24
N ASN A 119 -22.96 7.84 10.74
CA ASN A 119 -24.09 8.51 11.36
C ASN A 119 -25.12 7.48 11.86
N SER A 120 -25.47 7.59 13.13
CA SER A 120 -26.71 7.09 13.67
C SER A 120 -27.87 7.70 12.87
N ALA A 121 -28.31 7.03 11.82
CA ALA A 121 -29.61 7.21 11.17
C ALA A 121 -29.82 6.10 10.15
N LEU A 122 -30.09 4.89 10.64
CA LEU A 122 -31.02 3.89 10.10
C LEU A 122 -30.89 2.61 10.93
N GLY A 123 -30.96 2.76 12.25
CA GLY A 123 -31.42 1.67 13.09
C GLY A 123 -32.84 1.34 12.68
N GLY A 124 -33.06 0.12 12.18
CA GLY A 124 -34.38 -0.48 12.07
C GLY A 124 -35.29 0.06 10.95
N LEU A 125 -34.98 -0.22 9.68
CA LEU A 125 -36.03 -0.24 8.64
C LEU A 125 -35.67 -1.07 7.40
N TRP A 126 -35.28 -2.34 7.55
CA TRP A 126 -35.21 -3.26 6.39
C TRP A 126 -35.77 -4.67 6.64
N ILE A 127 -36.34 -4.96 7.82
CA ILE A 127 -36.97 -6.27 8.08
C ILE A 127 -38.45 -6.32 7.67
N LEU A 128 -39.12 -5.19 7.36
CA LEU A 128 -40.53 -5.22 6.96
C LEU A 128 -40.81 -5.49 5.48
N ILE A 129 -39.81 -5.57 4.60
CA ILE A 129 -40.05 -5.84 3.17
C ILE A 129 -39.99 -7.36 2.84
N ALA A 130 -39.56 -8.22 3.76
CA ALA A 130 -39.51 -9.67 3.52
C ALA A 130 -40.77 -10.45 3.95
N ALA A 131 -41.75 -9.82 4.62
CA ALA A 131 -42.91 -10.52 5.18
C ALA A 131 -44.25 -10.31 4.43
N ALA A 132 -44.29 -9.48 3.37
CA ALA A 132 -45.53 -9.17 2.66
C ALA A 132 -45.67 -9.82 1.26
N CYS A 133 -44.77 -10.71 0.86
CA CYS A 133 -44.89 -11.46 -0.40
C CYS A 133 -45.11 -12.98 -0.24
N ILE A 134 -45.46 -13.45 0.96
CA ILE A 134 -45.86 -14.86 1.18
C ILE A 134 -47.19 -14.88 1.93
N VAL A 135 -48.24 -14.45 1.24
CA VAL A 135 -49.68 -14.76 1.39
C VAL A 135 -50.48 -13.51 1.02
N MET A 136 -50.83 -13.42 -0.27
CA MET A 136 -52.15 -13.05 -0.79
C MET A 136 -52.18 -13.36 -2.29
#